data_AF-A0A7C9RMB0-F1
#
_entry.id   AF-A0A7C9RMB0-F1
#
_cell.length_a   1.000
_cell.length_b   1.000
_cell.length_c   1.000
_cell.angle_alpha   90.00
_cell.angle_beta   90.00
_cell.angle_gamma   90.00
#
_symmetry.space_group_name_H-M   'P 1'
#
loop_
_entity.id
_entity.type
_entity.pdbx_description
1 polymer ?
#
loop_
_entity_poly.entity_id
_entity_poly.type
_entity_poly.pdbx_seq_one_letter_code
_entity_poly.pdbx_strand_id
1 'polypeptide(L)'
;MEPFRLLHPDLVPHRRESLRHAASMLVQMGLDDTVLSAPPVHQRLARVVLASSDVIEWTPGYGVQTGHDERFGIVRVGGDRGGVFLSGILIAYLDVLENAARMGTSVSEDSWRTLLWAPTALFDHVLRRPQVGMTVVTPGPGTEHLPHERAQSGQRLYLALMQAVRFAVSGVVRAQDDSPLVEDCVTLATACLRAATVALEFARDVGAGRPLPIVETSEHRFLWQMISEVRAAVPRARFDQFAAALRRLNDVYTASPLLVVGS
;
A
#
# COMPACT_ATOMS: atom_id res chain seq x y z
N MET A 1 -0.65 21.44 -4.07
CA MET A 1 -0.65 19.97 -4.01
C MET A 1 -1.31 19.58 -2.71
N GLU A 2 -2.37 18.78 -2.75
CA GLU A 2 -3.05 18.35 -1.52
C GLU A 2 -2.15 17.38 -0.73
N PRO A 3 -2.14 17.48 0.61
CA PRO A 3 -1.38 16.58 1.46
C PRO A 3 -1.92 15.15 1.33
N PHE A 4 -1.03 14.17 1.17
CA PHE A 4 -1.39 12.76 1.19
C PHE A 4 -1.31 12.24 2.62
N ARG A 5 -2.44 11.81 3.16
CA ARG A 5 -2.56 11.44 4.57
C ARG A 5 -2.30 9.95 4.72
N LEU A 6 -1.38 9.61 5.62
CA LEU A 6 -1.16 8.25 6.08
C LEU A 6 -1.23 8.22 7.60
N LEU A 7 -1.53 7.05 8.16
CA LEU A 7 -1.45 6.93 9.61
C LEU A 7 -0.02 7.13 10.09
N HIS A 8 0.10 7.65 11.30
CA HIS A 8 1.31 7.46 12.09
C HIS A 8 1.62 5.96 12.22
N PRO A 9 2.87 5.50 12.07
CA PRO A 9 3.23 4.07 12.11
C PRO A 9 2.74 3.34 13.38
N ASP A 10 2.78 4.00 14.53
CA ASP A 10 2.30 3.45 15.81
C ASP A 10 0.77 3.38 15.94
N LEU A 11 0.04 4.00 15.01
CA LEU A 11 -1.42 3.99 14.96
C LEU A 11 -1.95 2.98 13.94
N VAL A 12 -1.08 2.33 13.15
CA VAL A 12 -1.48 1.28 12.21
C VAL A 12 -2.23 0.18 12.99
N PRO A 13 -3.45 -0.19 12.58
CA PRO A 13 -4.21 -1.22 13.28
C PRO A 13 -3.46 -2.57 13.35
N HIS A 14 -3.74 -3.33 14.40
CA HIS A 14 -3.11 -4.63 14.63
C HIS A 14 -4.13 -5.78 14.71
N ARG A 15 -5.41 -5.50 14.45
CA ARG A 15 -6.51 -6.47 14.43
C ARG A 15 -7.45 -6.11 13.30
N ARG A 16 -7.91 -7.10 12.53
CA ARG A 16 -8.91 -6.87 11.48
C ARG A 16 -10.23 -6.33 12.03
N GLU A 17 -10.59 -6.69 13.26
CA GLU A 17 -11.82 -6.22 13.92
C GLU A 17 -11.81 -4.69 14.09
N SER A 18 -10.63 -4.09 14.25
CA SER A 18 -10.45 -2.63 14.31
C SER A 18 -10.71 -1.92 12.99
N LEU A 19 -10.64 -2.63 11.86
CA LEU A 19 -10.92 -2.10 10.52
C LEU A 19 -12.35 -2.37 10.06
N ARG A 20 -13.04 -3.34 10.67
CA ARG A 20 -14.34 -3.84 10.19
C ARG A 20 -15.40 -2.75 10.07
N HIS A 21 -15.48 -1.84 11.04
CA HIS A 21 -16.47 -0.75 11.00
C HIS A 21 -16.22 0.20 9.82
N ALA A 22 -14.99 0.71 9.70
CA ALA A 22 -14.60 1.60 8.61
C ALA A 22 -14.75 0.93 7.23
N ALA A 23 -14.33 -0.33 7.11
CA ALA A 23 -14.53 -1.11 5.87
C ALA A 23 -16.01 -1.24 5.54
N SER A 24 -16.87 -1.57 6.52
CA SER A 24 -18.32 -1.68 6.29
C SER A 24 -18.94 -0.35 5.85
N MET A 25 -18.50 0.76 6.44
CA MET A 25 -18.94 2.11 6.05
C MET A 25 -18.53 2.44 4.62
N LEU A 26 -17.28 2.18 4.23
CA LEU A 26 -16.80 2.40 2.86
C LEU A 26 -17.61 1.59 1.85
N VAL A 27 -17.92 0.34 2.16
CA VAL A 27 -18.77 -0.52 1.32
C VAL A 27 -20.18 0.06 1.17
N GLN A 28 -20.80 0.52 2.25
CA GLN A 28 -22.13 1.13 2.20
C GLN A 28 -22.14 2.41 1.37
N MET A 29 -21.03 3.14 1.32
CA MET A 29 -20.85 4.33 0.49
C MET A 29 -20.44 4.02 -0.96
N GLY A 30 -20.20 2.75 -1.32
CA GLY A 30 -19.69 2.36 -2.63
C GLY A 30 -18.23 2.80 -2.88
N LEU A 31 -17.45 2.93 -1.81
CA LEU A 31 -16.05 3.39 -1.80
C LEU A 31 -15.09 2.28 -1.34
N ASP A 32 -15.38 1.01 -1.66
CA ASP A 32 -14.50 -0.13 -1.38
C ASP A 32 -13.57 -0.42 -2.56
N ASP A 33 -12.88 -1.57 -2.55
CA ASP A 33 -11.93 -1.98 -3.59
C ASP A 33 -12.53 -2.03 -5.00
N THR A 34 -13.86 -2.21 -5.13
CA THR A 34 -14.54 -2.25 -6.43
C THR A 34 -14.44 -0.94 -7.20
N VAL A 35 -14.21 0.18 -6.50
CA VAL A 35 -14.04 1.51 -7.10
C VAL A 35 -12.85 1.56 -8.07
N LEU A 36 -11.84 0.71 -7.85
CA LEU A 36 -10.65 0.63 -8.70
C LEU A 36 -10.97 0.06 -10.09
N SER A 37 -12.06 -0.69 -10.22
CA SER A 37 -12.57 -1.21 -11.50
C SER A 37 -13.65 -0.30 -12.12
N ALA A 38 -14.08 0.76 -11.43
CA ALA A 38 -15.11 1.66 -11.91
C ALA A 38 -14.62 2.55 -13.06
N PRO A 39 -15.52 3.12 -13.88
CA PRO A 39 -15.12 4.08 -14.91
C PRO A 39 -14.35 5.30 -14.34
N PRO A 40 -13.45 5.94 -15.11
CA PRO A 40 -12.57 7.01 -14.60
C PRO A 40 -13.28 8.21 -13.96
N VAL A 41 -14.53 8.49 -14.35
CA VAL A 41 -15.34 9.53 -13.71
C VAL A 41 -15.70 9.17 -12.27
N HIS A 42 -16.05 7.91 -12.00
CA HIS A 42 -16.39 7.42 -10.66
C HIS A 42 -15.14 7.30 -9.79
N GLN A 43 -14.02 6.88 -10.35
CA GLN A 43 -12.72 6.87 -9.67
C GLN A 43 -12.33 8.27 -9.16
N ARG A 44 -12.46 9.30 -10.01
CA ARG A 44 -12.19 10.69 -9.62
C ARG A 44 -13.14 11.20 -8.55
N LEU A 45 -14.43 10.91 -8.67
CA LEU A 45 -15.40 11.27 -7.64
C LEU A 45 -15.08 10.59 -6.30
N ALA A 46 -14.80 9.30 -6.32
CA ALA A 46 -14.44 8.54 -5.13
C ALA A 46 -13.17 9.09 -4.47
N ARG A 47 -12.14 9.42 -5.27
CA ARG A 47 -10.92 10.08 -4.77
C ARG A 47 -11.26 11.36 -4.00
N VAL A 48 -12.10 12.23 -4.56
CA VAL A 48 -12.53 13.48 -3.92
C VAL A 48 -13.27 13.19 -2.62
N VAL A 49 -14.25 12.28 -2.62
CA VAL A 49 -15.02 11.93 -1.41
C VAL A 49 -14.12 11.36 -0.32
N LEU A 50 -13.21 10.44 -0.67
CA LEU A 50 -12.25 9.85 0.27
C LEU A 50 -11.29 10.88 0.86
N ALA A 51 -10.89 11.89 0.06
CA ALA A 51 -9.99 12.96 0.50
C ALA A 51 -10.68 14.07 1.31
N SER A 52 -12.01 14.24 1.15
CA SER A 52 -12.80 15.32 1.77
C SER A 52 -13.38 14.96 3.14
N SER A 53 -13.17 13.73 3.63
CA SER A 53 -13.72 13.28 4.91
C SER A 53 -12.88 13.81 6.08
N ASP A 54 -13.08 15.09 6.43
CA ASP A 54 -12.42 15.81 7.55
C ASP A 54 -12.78 15.27 8.96
N VAL A 55 -13.36 14.07 9.08
CA VAL A 55 -14.19 13.75 10.24
C VAL A 55 -13.39 13.30 11.47
N ILE A 56 -12.20 12.73 11.35
CA ILE A 56 -11.53 12.13 12.52
C ILE A 56 -10.01 12.18 12.36
N GLU A 57 -9.44 13.38 12.29
CA GLU A 57 -8.00 13.58 12.18
C GLU A 57 -7.51 14.49 13.30
N TRP A 58 -6.47 14.03 14.00
CA TRP A 58 -5.64 14.94 14.79
C TRP A 58 -4.20 14.69 14.40
N THR A 59 -3.42 15.76 14.31
CA THR A 59 -1.98 15.67 14.03
C THR A 59 -1.29 15.10 15.28
N PRO A 60 -0.64 13.93 15.21
CA PRO A 60 0.20 13.45 16.30
C PRO A 60 1.20 14.55 16.66
N GLY A 61 1.45 14.77 17.95
CA GLY A 61 2.37 15.80 18.42
C GLY A 61 3.73 15.75 17.70
N TYR A 62 4.30 16.93 17.43
CA TYR A 62 5.55 17.17 16.71
C TYR A 62 6.63 16.08 16.94
N GLY A 63 7.17 15.51 15.86
CA GLY A 63 8.44 14.77 15.93
C GLY A 63 8.63 13.54 15.01
N VAL A 64 7.64 13.13 14.21
CA VAL A 64 7.74 11.85 13.44
C VAL A 64 7.68 12.02 11.92
N GLN A 65 7.72 13.25 11.44
CA GLN A 65 7.84 13.51 10.01
C GLN A 65 9.27 13.15 9.59
N THR A 66 9.41 12.05 8.85
CA THR A 66 10.71 11.68 8.29
C THR A 66 11.02 12.56 7.08
N GLY A 67 12.29 12.70 6.69
CA GLY A 67 12.64 13.43 5.46
C GLY A 67 11.98 12.87 4.18
N HIS A 68 11.44 11.63 4.23
CA HIS A 68 10.63 11.06 3.15
C HIS A 68 9.21 11.59 3.13
N ASP A 69 8.61 11.84 4.29
CA ASP A 69 7.23 12.31 4.36
C ASP A 69 7.12 13.69 3.72
N GLU A 70 8.03 14.62 4.02
CA GLU A 70 8.08 15.94 3.38
C GLU A 70 8.25 15.82 1.85
N ARG A 71 9.19 14.99 1.41
CA ARG A 71 9.51 14.81 -0.01
C ARG A 71 8.33 14.32 -0.85
N PHE A 72 7.48 13.46 -0.28
CA PHE A 72 6.32 12.91 -0.98
C PHE A 72 5.02 13.63 -0.60
N GLY A 73 5.08 14.73 0.16
CA GLY A 73 3.92 15.49 0.62
C GLY A 73 3.00 14.65 1.50
N ILE A 74 3.58 13.81 2.36
CA ILE A 74 2.89 12.95 3.30
C ILE A 74 2.72 13.67 4.62
N VAL A 75 1.50 13.61 5.13
CA VAL A 75 1.15 14.09 6.46
C VAL A 75 0.74 12.87 7.28
N ARG A 76 1.48 12.60 8.36
CA ARG A 76 1.16 11.54 9.30
C ARG A 76 0.05 12.02 10.22
N VAL A 77 -1.09 11.37 10.17
CA VAL A 77 -2.28 11.73 10.96
C VAL A 77 -2.66 10.62 11.94
N GLY A 78 -3.37 10.99 13.00
CA GLY A 78 -4.10 10.07 13.87
C GLY A 78 -5.60 10.20 13.68
N GLY A 79 -6.37 9.62 14.60
CA GLY A 79 -7.83 9.70 14.63
C GLY A 79 -8.52 8.39 14.26
N ASP A 80 -9.46 8.37 13.30
CA ASP A 80 -10.11 7.11 12.89
C ASP A 80 -9.12 6.27 12.10
N ARG A 81 -8.46 5.39 12.85
CA ARG A 81 -7.43 4.50 12.34
C ARG A 81 -7.96 3.63 11.20
N GLY A 82 -9.22 3.20 11.27
CA GLY A 82 -9.79 2.38 10.20
C GLY A 82 -10.04 3.21 8.94
N GLY A 83 -10.70 4.36 9.11
CA GLY A 83 -11.00 5.28 8.03
C GLY A 83 -9.74 5.74 7.29
N VAL A 84 -8.79 6.36 8.01
CA VAL A 84 -7.54 6.89 7.43
C VAL A 84 -6.72 5.80 6.75
N PHE A 85 -6.62 4.62 7.35
CA PHE A 85 -5.84 3.52 6.79
C PHE A 85 -6.42 3.03 5.45
N LEU A 86 -7.73 2.77 5.40
CA LEU A 86 -8.37 2.25 4.21
C LEU A 86 -8.51 3.32 3.12
N SER A 87 -8.89 4.55 3.49
CA SER A 87 -8.99 5.66 2.54
C SER A 87 -7.63 6.04 1.96
N GLY A 88 -6.57 6.09 2.77
CA GLY A 88 -5.22 6.39 2.31
C GLY A 88 -4.71 5.37 1.28
N ILE A 89 -4.96 4.08 1.50
CA ILE A 89 -4.65 3.03 0.52
C ILE A 89 -5.45 3.25 -0.77
N LEU A 90 -6.77 3.42 -0.69
CA LEU A 90 -7.61 3.59 -1.89
C LEU A 90 -7.25 4.85 -2.67
N ILE A 91 -7.01 5.98 -2.01
CA ILE A 91 -6.54 7.22 -2.64
C ILE A 91 -5.23 6.96 -3.39
N ALA A 92 -4.24 6.32 -2.76
CA ALA A 92 -2.97 6.04 -3.44
C ALA A 92 -3.14 5.17 -4.69
N TYR A 93 -4.05 4.20 -4.66
CA TYR A 93 -4.39 3.41 -5.84
C TYR A 93 -5.05 4.26 -6.92
N LEU A 94 -6.01 5.11 -6.56
CA LEU A 94 -6.69 6.01 -7.50
C LEU A 94 -5.70 7.00 -8.15
N ASP A 95 -4.71 7.51 -7.40
CA ASP A 95 -3.64 8.37 -7.93
C ASP A 95 -2.79 7.64 -8.98
N VAL A 96 -2.47 6.36 -8.75
CA VAL A 96 -1.72 5.53 -9.70
C VAL A 96 -2.56 5.23 -10.94
N LEU A 97 -3.85 4.89 -10.78
CA LEU A 97 -4.77 4.64 -11.89
C LEU A 97 -4.95 5.89 -12.77
N GLU A 98 -5.11 7.07 -12.15
CA GLU A 98 -5.23 8.34 -12.86
C GLU A 98 -3.96 8.68 -13.65
N ASN A 99 -2.78 8.52 -13.03
CA ASN A 99 -1.51 8.75 -13.74
C ASN A 99 -1.32 7.75 -14.89
N ALA A 100 -1.60 6.47 -14.66
CA ALA A 100 -1.44 5.44 -15.67
C ALA A 100 -2.42 5.61 -16.84
N ALA A 101 -3.64 6.08 -16.58
CA ALA A 101 -4.60 6.39 -17.64
C ALA A 101 -4.15 7.56 -18.53
N ARG A 102 -3.46 8.56 -17.96
CA ARG A 102 -2.98 9.75 -18.69
C ARG A 102 -1.66 9.53 -19.42
N MET A 103 -0.70 8.84 -18.78
CA MET A 103 0.67 8.65 -19.28
C MET A 103 0.94 7.25 -19.87
N GLY A 104 0.04 6.29 -19.69
CA GLY A 104 0.27 4.88 -20.03
C GLY A 104 1.20 4.21 -19.03
N THR A 105 1.60 2.96 -19.26
CA THR A 105 2.58 2.27 -18.39
C THR A 105 3.32 1.19 -19.16
N SER A 106 4.60 1.01 -18.87
CA SER A 106 5.40 -0.13 -19.34
C SER A 106 5.39 -1.31 -18.35
N VAL A 107 4.74 -1.15 -17.20
CA VAL A 107 4.52 -2.25 -16.24
C VAL A 107 3.73 -3.36 -16.94
N SER A 108 4.22 -4.61 -16.85
CA SER A 108 3.56 -5.75 -17.50
C SER A 108 2.16 -5.99 -16.95
N GLU A 109 1.28 -6.59 -17.77
CA GLU A 109 -0.10 -6.91 -17.38
C GLU A 109 -0.16 -7.75 -16.08
N ASP A 110 0.72 -8.75 -15.93
CA ASP A 110 0.77 -9.58 -14.73
C ASP A 110 1.17 -8.80 -13.47
N SER A 111 2.11 -7.86 -13.61
CA SER A 111 2.53 -6.98 -12.52
C SER A 111 1.40 -6.00 -12.18
N TRP A 112 0.72 -5.47 -13.19
CA TRP A 112 -0.45 -4.61 -13.02
C TRP A 112 -1.60 -5.33 -12.29
N ARG A 113 -1.89 -6.58 -12.68
CA ARG A 113 -2.86 -7.43 -11.97
C ARG A 113 -2.45 -7.69 -10.53
N THR A 114 -1.16 -7.95 -10.29
CA THR A 114 -0.60 -8.13 -8.94
C THR A 114 -0.80 -6.88 -8.08
N LEU A 115 -0.56 -5.70 -8.65
CA LEU A 115 -0.76 -4.42 -7.98
C LEU A 115 -2.22 -4.25 -7.55
N LEU A 116 -3.16 -4.41 -8.48
CA LEU A 116 -4.57 -4.14 -8.25
C LEU A 116 -5.27 -5.22 -7.40
N TRP A 117 -4.69 -6.41 -7.23
CA TRP A 117 -5.29 -7.45 -6.38
C TRP A 117 -5.18 -7.16 -4.87
N ALA A 118 -4.20 -6.37 -4.44
CA ALA A 118 -3.92 -6.16 -3.02
C ALA A 118 -5.08 -5.51 -2.23
N PRO A 119 -5.80 -4.50 -2.77
CA PRO A 119 -6.97 -3.91 -2.12
C PRO A 119 -8.10 -4.92 -1.94
N THR A 120 -8.41 -5.73 -2.95
CA THR A 120 -9.42 -6.80 -2.83
C THR A 120 -9.02 -7.79 -1.74
N ALA A 121 -7.77 -8.26 -1.74
CA ALA A 121 -7.27 -9.14 -0.69
C ALA A 121 -7.39 -8.51 0.72
N LEU A 122 -7.15 -7.20 0.86
CA LEU A 122 -7.30 -6.49 2.12
C LEU A 122 -8.76 -6.38 2.57
N PHE A 123 -9.67 -5.99 1.67
CA PHE A 123 -11.10 -5.90 1.98
C PHE A 123 -11.70 -7.28 2.28
N ASP A 124 -11.32 -8.30 1.52
CA ASP A 124 -11.74 -9.68 1.75
C ASP A 124 -11.28 -10.19 3.13
N HIS A 125 -10.02 -9.92 3.50
CA HIS A 125 -9.49 -10.25 4.82
C HIS A 125 -10.26 -9.55 5.95
N VAL A 126 -10.50 -8.24 5.82
CA VAL A 126 -11.14 -7.43 6.86
C VAL A 126 -12.63 -7.77 7.02
N LEU A 127 -13.33 -7.98 5.90
CA LEU A 127 -14.78 -8.23 5.89
C LEU A 127 -15.16 -9.71 5.86
N ARG A 128 -14.16 -10.61 5.76
CA ARG A 128 -14.34 -12.06 5.56
C ARG A 128 -15.20 -12.37 4.34
N ARG A 129 -14.98 -11.65 3.25
CA ARG A 129 -15.64 -11.94 1.97
C ARG A 129 -14.96 -13.15 1.32
N PRO A 130 -15.70 -13.95 0.54
CA PRO A 130 -15.07 -14.94 -0.34
C PRO A 130 -14.17 -14.21 -1.34
N GLN A 131 -13.03 -14.81 -1.68
CA GLN A 131 -12.14 -14.24 -2.69
C GLN A 131 -12.85 -14.24 -4.06
N VAL A 132 -13.21 -13.06 -4.54
CA VAL A 132 -13.85 -12.89 -5.85
C VAL A 132 -12.81 -12.37 -6.84
N GLY A 133 -12.75 -12.98 -8.02
CA GLY A 133 -11.88 -12.50 -9.10
C GLY A 133 -12.21 -11.06 -9.48
N MET A 134 -11.19 -10.23 -9.66
CA MET A 134 -11.32 -8.84 -10.07
C MET A 134 -10.96 -8.73 -11.55
N THR A 135 -11.78 -7.99 -12.30
CA THR A 135 -11.49 -7.67 -13.70
C THR A 135 -10.48 -6.53 -13.76
N VAL A 136 -9.27 -6.82 -14.23
CA VAL A 136 -8.21 -5.83 -14.36
C VAL A 136 -8.16 -5.30 -15.79
N VAL A 137 -8.31 -3.99 -15.94
CA VAL A 137 -8.06 -3.30 -17.20
C VAL A 137 -6.65 -2.71 -17.16
N THR A 138 -5.79 -3.15 -18.07
CA THR A 138 -4.46 -2.57 -18.25
C THR A 138 -4.59 -1.22 -18.96
N PRO A 139 -3.95 -0.15 -18.46
CA PRO A 139 -3.96 1.16 -19.11
C PRO A 139 -3.44 1.05 -20.55
N GLY A 140 -4.14 1.72 -21.47
CA GLY A 140 -3.67 1.88 -22.85
C GLY A 140 -2.48 2.85 -22.95
N PRO A 141 -1.97 3.10 -24.17
CA PRO A 141 -0.96 4.13 -24.37
C PRO A 141 -1.52 5.49 -23.95
N GLY A 142 -0.83 6.18 -23.05
CA GLY A 142 -1.17 7.54 -22.66
C GLY A 142 -0.59 8.57 -23.61
N THR A 143 -1.10 9.79 -23.51
CA THR A 143 -0.70 10.93 -24.36
C THR A 143 0.08 12.00 -23.59
N GLU A 144 0.08 11.94 -22.26
CA GLU A 144 0.70 12.93 -21.40
C GLU A 144 2.07 12.47 -20.88
N HIS A 145 2.96 13.41 -20.58
CA HIS A 145 4.26 13.15 -19.95
C HIS A 145 4.30 13.70 -18.53
N LEU A 146 4.10 12.83 -17.53
CA LEU A 146 3.90 13.20 -16.12
C LEU A 146 4.88 12.44 -15.19
N PRO A 147 6.21 12.55 -15.41
CA PRO A 147 7.19 11.72 -14.71
C PRO A 147 7.26 11.99 -13.21
N HIS A 148 7.07 13.24 -12.79
CA HIS A 148 7.06 13.61 -11.37
C HIS A 148 5.83 13.07 -10.64
N GLU A 149 4.64 13.19 -11.25
CA GLU A 149 3.41 12.63 -10.71
C GLU A 149 3.50 11.10 -10.59
N ARG A 150 4.11 10.43 -11.57
CA ARG A 150 4.34 8.98 -11.54
C ARG A 150 5.23 8.55 -10.38
N ALA A 151 6.40 9.18 -10.27
CA ALA A 151 7.32 8.91 -9.19
C ALA A 151 6.64 9.17 -7.83
N GLN A 152 5.86 10.23 -7.71
CA GLN A 152 5.18 10.55 -6.47
C GLN A 152 4.05 9.58 -6.13
N SER A 153 3.14 9.28 -7.06
CA SER A 153 1.99 8.39 -6.81
C SER A 153 2.43 6.95 -6.53
N GLY A 154 3.41 6.44 -7.28
CA GLY A 154 3.97 5.11 -7.02
C GLY A 154 4.65 5.00 -5.65
N GLN A 155 5.38 6.04 -5.22
CA GLN A 155 6.02 6.05 -3.89
C GLN A 155 5.00 6.20 -2.75
N ARG A 156 3.97 7.03 -2.93
CA ARG A 156 2.85 7.13 -1.96
C ARG A 156 2.13 5.79 -1.81
N LEU A 157 1.88 5.10 -2.93
CA LEU A 157 1.28 3.77 -2.93
C LEU A 157 2.17 2.73 -2.25
N TYR A 158 3.48 2.74 -2.51
CA TYR A 158 4.44 1.90 -1.80
C TYR A 158 4.33 2.10 -0.27
N LEU A 159 4.32 3.35 0.21
CA LEU A 159 4.25 3.65 1.63
C LEU A 159 2.91 3.23 2.26
N ALA A 160 1.80 3.43 1.56
CA ALA A 160 0.48 2.95 1.98
C ALA A 160 0.45 1.42 2.09
N LEU A 161 1.01 0.72 1.10
CA LEU A 161 1.10 -0.74 1.09
C LEU A 161 2.02 -1.28 2.20
N MET A 162 3.08 -0.56 2.56
CA MET A 162 3.92 -0.94 3.70
C MET A 162 3.16 -0.85 5.03
N GLN A 163 2.18 0.06 5.17
CA GLN A 163 1.27 0.03 6.33
C GLN A 163 0.38 -1.21 6.31
N ALA A 164 -0.10 -1.62 5.14
CA ALA A 164 -0.85 -2.86 4.99
C ALA A 164 -0.03 -4.12 5.33
N VAL A 165 1.25 -4.14 4.95
CA VAL A 165 2.20 -5.20 5.36
C VAL A 165 2.35 -5.21 6.89
N ARG A 166 2.56 -4.05 7.52
CA ARG A 166 2.66 -3.95 8.99
C ARG A 166 1.40 -4.46 9.70
N PHE A 167 0.22 -4.08 9.19
CA PHE A 167 -1.06 -4.58 9.68
C PHE A 167 -1.15 -6.11 9.58
N ALA A 168 -0.85 -6.68 8.42
CA ALA A 168 -0.95 -8.11 8.16
C ALA A 168 0.07 -8.93 8.98
N VAL A 169 1.32 -8.47 9.08
CA VAL A 169 2.37 -9.10 9.90
C VAL A 169 2.03 -9.05 11.39
N SER A 170 1.47 -7.93 11.87
CA SER A 170 0.94 -7.86 13.23
C SER A 170 -0.17 -8.90 13.45
N GLY A 171 -0.99 -9.17 12.45
CA GLY A 171 -2.01 -10.22 12.47
C GLY A 171 -1.40 -11.62 12.62
N VAL A 172 -0.38 -11.96 11.82
CA VAL A 172 0.34 -13.25 11.90
C VAL A 172 0.83 -13.54 13.32
N VAL A 173 1.52 -12.57 13.92
CA VAL A 173 2.17 -12.72 15.23
C VAL A 173 1.14 -12.92 16.34
N ARG A 174 -0.03 -12.28 16.22
CA ARG A 174 -1.08 -12.37 17.24
C ARG A 174 -1.99 -13.57 17.07
N ALA A 175 -2.04 -14.13 15.87
CA ALA A 175 -2.84 -15.28 15.53
C ALA A 175 -2.09 -16.61 15.70
N GLN A 176 -0.92 -16.63 16.37
CA GLN A 176 -0.05 -17.83 16.44
C GLN A 176 -0.78 -19.14 16.81
N ASP A 177 -1.86 -19.07 17.59
CA ASP A 177 -2.67 -20.24 17.98
C ASP A 177 -3.87 -20.54 17.04
N ASP A 178 -4.10 -19.73 16.01
CA ASP A 178 -5.18 -19.83 15.01
C ASP A 178 -4.56 -19.98 13.61
N SER A 179 -4.26 -21.24 13.25
CA SER A 179 -3.58 -21.58 11.98
C SER A 179 -4.28 -21.02 10.73
N PRO A 180 -5.62 -21.10 10.57
CA PRO A 180 -6.32 -20.46 9.45
C PRO A 180 -6.08 -18.95 9.38
N LEU A 181 -6.12 -18.25 10.52
CA LEU A 181 -5.90 -16.81 10.56
C LEU A 181 -4.44 -16.43 10.27
N VAL A 182 -3.47 -17.23 10.73
CA VAL A 182 -2.05 -17.06 10.38
C VAL A 182 -1.85 -17.16 8.87
N GLU A 183 -2.42 -18.18 8.24
CA GLU A 183 -2.32 -18.38 6.80
C GLU A 183 -2.94 -17.23 6.01
N ASP A 184 -4.09 -16.74 6.44
CA ASP A 184 -4.77 -15.60 5.83
C ASP A 184 -3.93 -14.32 5.97
N CYS A 185 -3.43 -14.02 7.17
CA CYS A 185 -2.59 -12.85 7.42
C CYS A 185 -1.26 -12.88 6.65
N VAL A 186 -0.57 -14.03 6.57
CA VAL A 186 0.69 -14.11 5.81
C VAL A 186 0.45 -14.05 4.30
N THR A 187 -0.68 -14.57 3.83
CA THR A 187 -1.08 -14.47 2.42
C THR A 187 -1.34 -13.00 2.05
N LEU A 188 -2.07 -12.26 2.90
CA LEU A 188 -2.27 -10.82 2.73
C LEU A 188 -0.94 -10.06 2.76
N ALA A 189 -0.08 -10.32 3.75
CA ALA A 189 1.23 -9.66 3.85
C ALA A 189 2.07 -9.90 2.58
N THR A 190 2.05 -11.12 2.06
CA THR A 190 2.75 -11.49 0.82
C THR A 190 2.19 -10.76 -0.39
N ALA A 191 0.85 -10.65 -0.51
CA ALA A 191 0.20 -9.91 -1.59
C ALA A 191 0.56 -8.42 -1.55
N CYS A 192 0.52 -7.80 -0.37
CA CYS A 192 0.90 -6.40 -0.19
C CYS A 192 2.39 -6.15 -0.48
N LEU A 193 3.30 -7.06 -0.12
CA LEU A 193 4.73 -6.96 -0.46
C LEU A 193 4.97 -7.02 -1.98
N ARG A 194 4.27 -7.91 -2.67
CA ARG A 194 4.34 -8.01 -4.14
C ARG A 194 3.80 -6.74 -4.80
N ALA A 195 2.65 -6.25 -4.36
CA ALA A 195 2.08 -5.00 -4.85
C ALA A 195 3.00 -3.80 -4.55
N ALA A 196 3.63 -3.75 -3.37
CA ALA A 196 4.58 -2.71 -3.00
C ALA A 196 5.80 -2.69 -3.92
N THR A 197 6.26 -3.88 -4.35
CA THR A 197 7.33 -4.02 -5.35
C THR A 197 6.90 -3.40 -6.69
N VAL A 198 5.70 -3.73 -7.17
CA VAL A 198 5.17 -3.19 -8.43
C VAL A 198 4.93 -1.69 -8.33
N ALA A 199 4.51 -1.17 -7.17
CA ALA A 199 4.35 0.28 -6.95
C ALA A 199 5.68 1.01 -7.09
N LEU A 200 6.79 0.43 -6.60
CA LEU A 200 8.13 0.95 -6.84
C LEU A 200 8.54 0.83 -8.31
N GLU A 201 8.30 -0.30 -8.96
CA GLU A 201 8.56 -0.46 -10.40
C GLU A 201 7.80 0.61 -11.22
N PHE A 202 6.52 0.85 -10.90
CA PHE A 202 5.70 1.91 -11.49
C PHE A 202 6.28 3.31 -11.22
N ALA A 203 6.72 3.61 -10.00
CA ALA A 203 7.35 4.91 -9.70
C ALA A 203 8.61 5.17 -10.54
N ARG A 204 9.30 4.11 -11.00
CA ARG A 204 10.51 4.17 -11.83
C ARG A 204 10.21 4.08 -13.32
N ASP A 205 8.95 3.89 -13.71
CA ASP A 205 8.52 3.74 -15.10
C ASP A 205 8.46 5.11 -15.82
N VAL A 206 9.61 5.77 -15.84
CA VAL A 206 9.91 7.04 -16.49
C VAL A 206 11.22 6.86 -17.26
N GLY A 207 11.21 7.16 -18.56
CA GLY A 207 12.44 7.16 -19.36
C GLY A 207 13.53 8.00 -18.71
N ALA A 208 14.68 7.37 -18.44
CA ALA A 208 15.94 7.97 -17.98
C ALA A 208 15.81 9.12 -16.94
N GLY A 209 15.12 8.88 -15.82
CA GLY A 209 15.24 9.70 -14.61
C GLY A 209 15.62 8.80 -13.44
N ARG A 210 16.78 9.04 -12.79
CA ARG A 210 17.17 8.25 -11.61
C ARG A 210 16.19 8.54 -10.47
N PRO A 211 15.40 7.57 -10.01
CA PRO A 211 14.62 7.75 -8.79
C PRO A 211 15.60 7.87 -7.64
N LEU A 212 15.52 8.96 -6.87
CA LEU A 212 16.33 9.06 -5.65
C LEU A 212 15.81 8.03 -4.64
N PRO A 213 16.69 7.27 -3.98
CA PRO A 213 16.33 6.16 -3.11
C PRO A 213 15.38 6.62 -2.00
N ILE A 214 14.45 5.75 -1.63
CA ILE A 214 13.84 5.81 -0.31
C ILE A 214 14.86 5.21 0.65
N VAL A 215 15.08 5.87 1.80
CA VAL A 215 15.89 5.37 2.91
C VAL A 215 14.95 4.64 3.88
N GLU A 216 15.50 3.71 4.66
CA GLU A 216 14.78 2.76 5.51
C GLU A 216 13.56 3.40 6.21
N THR A 217 12.36 2.90 5.92
CA THR A 217 11.11 3.41 6.52
C THR A 217 10.85 2.75 7.88
N SER A 218 9.99 3.36 8.71
CA SER A 218 9.53 2.76 9.97
C SER A 218 8.91 1.38 9.79
N GLU A 219 8.14 1.20 8.72
CA GLU A 219 7.48 -0.04 8.36
C GLU A 219 8.49 -1.10 7.89
N HIS A 220 9.54 -0.70 7.17
CA HIS A 220 10.63 -1.60 6.77
C HIS A 220 11.43 -2.09 7.97
N ARG A 221 11.79 -1.19 8.90
CA ARG A 221 12.45 -1.56 10.16
C ARG A 221 11.60 -2.50 11.01
N PHE A 222 10.31 -2.20 11.13
CA PHE A 222 9.36 -3.08 11.82
C PHE A 222 9.34 -4.48 11.20
N LEU A 223 9.30 -4.57 9.87
CA LEU A 223 9.29 -5.86 9.18
C LEU A 223 10.53 -6.71 9.48
N TRP A 224 11.71 -6.08 9.52
CA TRP A 224 12.95 -6.75 9.90
C TRP A 224 12.95 -7.23 11.34
N GLN A 225 12.39 -6.45 12.27
CA GLN A 225 12.25 -6.84 13.67
C GLN A 225 11.32 -8.06 13.84
N MET A 226 10.24 -8.12 13.06
CA MET A 226 9.23 -9.19 13.18
C MET A 226 9.53 -10.46 12.38
N ILE A 227 10.59 -10.49 11.56
CA ILE A 227 10.82 -11.58 10.60
C ILE A 227 11.01 -12.96 11.28
N SER A 228 11.66 -12.99 12.44
CA SER A 228 11.87 -14.21 13.23
C SER A 228 10.55 -14.75 13.79
N GLU A 229 9.68 -13.86 14.26
CA GLU A 229 8.36 -14.24 14.78
C GLU A 229 7.44 -14.75 13.67
N VAL A 230 7.44 -14.09 12.51
CA VAL A 230 6.71 -14.57 11.32
C VAL A 230 7.21 -15.95 10.91
N ARG A 231 8.53 -16.17 10.91
CA ARG A 231 9.11 -17.48 10.59
C ARG A 231 8.68 -18.57 11.57
N ALA A 232 8.55 -18.24 12.85
CA ALA A 232 8.12 -19.19 13.87
C ALA A 232 6.62 -19.53 13.78
N ALA A 233 5.80 -18.55 13.41
CA ALA A 233 4.35 -18.69 13.36
C ALA A 233 3.83 -19.40 12.11
N VAL A 234 4.55 -19.31 10.99
CA VAL A 234 4.01 -19.63 9.65
C VAL A 234 4.54 -20.97 9.12
N PRO A 235 3.72 -21.78 8.42
CA PRO A 235 4.21 -22.96 7.70
C PRO A 235 5.35 -22.61 6.73
N ARG A 236 6.40 -23.45 6.70
CA ARG A 236 7.63 -23.18 5.93
C ARG A 236 7.38 -22.74 4.48
N ALA A 237 6.49 -23.42 3.76
CA ALA A 237 6.17 -23.08 2.37
C ALA A 237 5.59 -21.66 2.21
N ARG A 238 4.77 -21.20 3.17
CA ARG A 238 4.21 -19.84 3.19
C ARG A 238 5.27 -18.82 3.56
N PHE A 239 6.13 -19.15 4.53
CA PHE A 239 7.26 -18.29 4.87
C PHE A 239 8.22 -18.10 3.69
N ASP A 240 8.50 -19.16 2.92
CA ASP A 240 9.37 -19.08 1.75
C ASP A 240 8.80 -18.14 0.67
N GLN A 241 7.46 -18.14 0.46
CA GLN A 241 6.77 -17.20 -0.43
C GLN A 241 6.86 -15.75 0.07
N PHE A 242 6.62 -15.53 1.36
CA PHE A 242 6.75 -14.23 2.01
C PHE A 242 8.18 -13.69 1.92
N ALA A 243 9.17 -14.52 2.24
CA ALA A 243 10.59 -14.17 2.18
C ALA A 243 11.07 -13.90 0.75
N ALA A 244 10.54 -14.61 -0.25
CA ALA A 244 10.80 -14.30 -1.66
C ALA A 244 10.23 -12.94 -2.07
N ALA A 245 9.00 -12.61 -1.64
CA ALA A 245 8.40 -11.29 -1.90
C ALA A 245 9.19 -10.16 -1.22
N LEU A 246 9.62 -10.35 0.03
CA LEU A 246 10.45 -9.39 0.75
C LEU A 246 11.82 -9.18 0.10
N ARG A 247 12.49 -10.26 -0.32
CA ARG A 247 13.77 -10.16 -1.04
C ARG A 247 13.62 -9.36 -2.34
N ARG A 248 12.59 -9.67 -3.15
CA ARG A 248 12.34 -8.93 -4.40
C ARG A 248 12.08 -7.45 -4.14
N LEU A 249 11.33 -7.11 -3.09
CA LEU A 249 11.11 -5.72 -2.69
C LEU A 249 12.45 -5.03 -2.36
N ASN A 250 13.30 -5.70 -1.58
CA ASN A 250 14.63 -5.19 -1.25
C ASN A 250 15.53 -5.04 -2.49
N ASP A 251 15.43 -5.93 -3.48
CA ASP A 251 16.21 -5.82 -4.72
C ASP A 251 15.81 -4.56 -5.50
N VAL A 252 14.51 -4.29 -5.66
CA VAL A 252 14.01 -3.07 -6.34
C VAL A 252 14.37 -1.80 -5.54
N TYR A 253 14.31 -1.89 -4.22
CA TYR A 253 14.66 -0.82 -3.30
C TYR A 253 16.16 -0.48 -3.32
N THR A 254 17.03 -1.49 -3.29
CA THR A 254 18.50 -1.36 -3.29
C THR A 254 19.09 -1.08 -4.67
N ALA A 255 18.43 -1.51 -5.74
CA ALA A 255 18.77 -1.13 -7.12
C ALA A 255 18.39 0.34 -7.43
N SER A 256 17.74 1.06 -6.52
CA SER A 256 17.78 2.53 -6.49
C SER A 256 19.04 2.91 -5.71
N PRO A 257 19.96 3.73 -6.24
CA PRO A 257 21.35 3.78 -5.78
C PRO A 257 21.45 4.09 -4.28
N LEU A 258 21.53 3.03 -3.48
CA LEU A 258 22.07 3.03 -2.15
C LEU A 258 23.58 2.90 -2.34
N LEU A 259 24.32 3.95 -1.99
CA LEU A 259 25.78 4.17 -1.89
C LEU A 259 26.00 5.63 -2.35
N VAL A 260 26.23 6.58 -1.44
CA VAL A 260 27.56 6.78 -0.85
C VAL A 260 27.50 6.94 0.68
N VAL A 261 28.31 6.11 1.33
CA VAL A 261 28.77 6.20 2.71
C VAL A 261 29.81 7.32 2.81
N GLY A 262 29.71 8.14 3.86
CA GLY A 262 30.86 8.67 4.60
C GLY A 262 31.82 9.62 3.89
N SER A 263 31.71 10.90 4.25
CA SER A 263 32.85 11.80 4.52
C SER A 263 32.39 12.90 5.45
#